data_AF-A0A0W8FIA6-F1
#
_entry.id   AF-A0A0W8FIA6-F1
#
_cell.length_a   1.000
_cell.length_b   1.000
_cell.length_c   1.000
_cell.angle_alpha   90.00
_cell.angle_beta   90.00
_cell.angle_gamma   90.00
#
_symmetry.space_group_name_H-M   'P 1'
#
loop_
_entity.id
_entity.type
_entity.pdbx_description
1 polymer ?
#
loop_
_entity_poly.entity_id
_entity_poly.type
_entity_poly.pdbx_seq_one_letter_code
_entity_poly.pdbx_strand_id
1 'polypeptide(L)'
;MDFTEGGVGTKIRILQNFSKKAANPPDITPAALEITVEKTDVLAVDEILTFASLHGNFVCISDRILHQFQIIIDRQTRLEILKDALLQVAYLERDESGSSAIVPYAIEDLVEALERLQQSILEGRETAAIEKEIAALLVRED
;
A
#
# COMPACT_ATOMS: atom_id res chain seq x y z
N MET A 1 -3.34 -35.25 -9.65
CA MET A 1 -3.69 -34.11 -10.51
C MET A 1 -3.14 -32.92 -9.77
N ASP A 2 -1.88 -32.63 -10.05
CA ASP A 2 -1.08 -31.63 -9.35
C ASP A 2 -1.14 -30.36 -10.19
N PHE A 3 -2.01 -29.43 -9.78
CA PHE A 3 -1.94 -28.05 -10.22
C PHE A 3 -1.20 -27.28 -9.13
N THR A 4 0.13 -27.43 -9.09
CA THR A 4 0.99 -26.43 -8.45
C THR A 4 1.34 -25.39 -9.52
N GLU A 5 0.34 -24.64 -10.00
CA GLU A 5 0.62 -23.33 -10.55
C GLU A 5 0.74 -22.41 -9.34
N GLY A 6 1.98 -22.03 -9.01
CA GLY A 6 2.25 -21.05 -7.98
C GLY A 6 1.55 -19.76 -8.37
N GLY A 7 0.40 -19.50 -7.75
CA GLY A 7 -0.30 -18.23 -7.85
C GLY A 7 0.67 -17.12 -7.52
N VAL A 8 0.77 -16.14 -8.40
CA VAL A 8 1.61 -14.96 -8.20
C VAL A 8 0.84 -14.05 -7.25
N GLY A 9 0.62 -14.51 -6.02
CA GLY A 9 -0.20 -13.81 -5.04
C GLY A 9 0.19 -12.34 -4.93
N THR A 10 -0.82 -11.51 -4.74
CA THR A 10 -0.81 -10.07 -4.51
C THR A 10 0.37 -9.69 -3.62
N LYS A 11 1.17 -8.75 -4.09
CA LYS A 11 2.35 -8.21 -3.40
C LYS A 11 2.18 -6.71 -3.23
N ILE A 12 2.29 -6.24 -2.00
CA ILE A 12 2.36 -4.81 -1.70
C ILE A 12 3.82 -4.45 -1.46
N ARG A 13 4.28 -3.39 -2.10
CA ARG A 13 5.63 -2.82 -1.96
C ARG A 13 5.50 -1.32 -1.76
N ILE A 14 6.43 -0.72 -1.04
CA ILE A 14 6.53 0.74 -0.98
C ILE A 14 7.52 1.18 -2.07
N LEU A 15 7.08 2.04 -2.97
CA LEU A 15 7.97 2.68 -3.95
C LEU A 15 8.72 3.84 -3.31
N GLN A 16 8.03 4.61 -2.48
CA GLN A 16 8.59 5.79 -1.85
C GLN A 16 7.91 6.05 -0.52
N ASN A 17 8.68 6.26 0.53
CA ASN A 17 8.14 6.74 1.80
C ASN A 17 8.08 8.26 1.82
N PHE A 18 7.23 8.80 2.70
CA PHE A 18 7.12 10.23 2.90
C PHE A 18 8.49 10.81 3.22
N SER A 19 8.96 11.73 2.38
CA SER A 19 10.27 12.34 2.58
C SER A 19 10.11 13.84 2.76
N LYS A 20 10.72 14.37 3.82
CA LYS A 20 10.77 15.81 4.07
C LYS A 20 11.90 16.40 3.23
N LYS A 21 11.59 16.90 2.04
CA LYS A 21 12.56 17.67 1.28
C LYS A 21 12.66 19.06 1.91
N ALA A 22 13.88 19.48 2.25
CA ALA A 22 14.17 20.82 2.75
C ALA A 22 14.03 21.87 1.63
N ALA A 23 12.81 22.07 1.14
CA ALA A 23 12.43 23.19 0.30
C ALA A 23 11.71 24.25 1.15
N ASN A 24 11.69 25.50 0.70
CA ASN A 24 10.89 26.58 1.30
C ASN A 24 9.76 26.94 0.31
N PRO A 25 8.48 26.66 0.59
CA PRO A 25 7.94 25.96 1.77
C PRO A 25 8.31 24.47 1.82
N PRO A 26 8.26 23.81 3.00
CA PRO A 26 8.59 22.39 3.11
C PRO A 26 7.72 21.60 2.14
N ASP A 27 8.36 21.06 1.12
CA ASP A 27 7.73 20.21 0.12
C ASP A 27 7.82 18.79 0.67
N ILE A 28 6.73 18.32 1.27
CA ILE A 28 6.65 16.95 1.76
C ILE A 28 6.36 16.11 0.54
N THR A 29 7.33 15.29 0.17
CA THR A 29 7.14 14.34 -0.91
C THR A 29 6.13 13.29 -0.43
N PRO A 30 5.02 13.07 -1.16
CA PRO A 30 4.02 12.09 -0.79
C PRO A 30 4.63 10.68 -0.79
N ALA A 31 4.07 9.78 0.02
CA ALA A 31 4.42 8.37 -0.04
C ALA A 31 3.78 7.74 -1.27
N ALA A 32 4.43 6.73 -1.84
CA ALA A 32 3.91 5.93 -2.93
C ALA A 32 4.00 4.44 -2.57
N LEU A 33 2.85 3.77 -2.60
CA LEU A 33 2.75 2.31 -2.54
C LEU A 33 2.60 1.77 -3.96
N GLU A 34 3.08 0.56 -4.16
CA GLU A 34 2.88 -0.26 -5.34
C GLU A 34 2.21 -1.57 -4.90
N ILE A 35 1.16 -1.95 -5.59
CA ILE A 35 0.43 -3.19 -5.36
C ILE A 35 0.47 -3.95 -6.67
N THR A 36 1.12 -5.09 -6.68
CA THR A 36 1.11 -6.02 -7.81
C THR A 36 0.10 -7.10 -7.50
N VAL A 37 -0.82 -7.41 -8.41
CA VAL A 37 -1.87 -8.41 -8.19
C VAL A 37 -1.89 -9.44 -9.31
N GLU A 38 -2.60 -10.56 -9.08
CA GLU A 38 -2.81 -11.53 -10.14
C GLU A 38 -3.71 -10.99 -11.25
N LYS A 39 -3.49 -11.49 -12.47
CA LYS A 39 -4.22 -11.03 -13.66
C LYS A 39 -5.74 -11.16 -13.54
N THR A 40 -6.18 -12.19 -12.83
CA THR A 40 -7.60 -12.50 -12.54
C THR A 40 -8.23 -11.42 -11.68
N ASP A 41 -7.49 -10.92 -10.69
CA ASP A 41 -7.95 -9.95 -9.71
C ASP A 41 -7.82 -8.48 -10.17
N VAL A 42 -7.06 -8.20 -11.24
CA VAL A 42 -6.82 -6.82 -11.72
C VAL A 42 -8.10 -6.00 -11.82
N LEU A 43 -9.20 -6.57 -12.34
CA LEU A 43 -10.46 -5.82 -12.49
C LEU A 43 -11.13 -5.54 -11.14
N ALA A 44 -11.15 -6.50 -10.22
CA ALA A 44 -11.74 -6.34 -8.90
C ALA A 44 -10.93 -5.36 -8.04
N VAL A 45 -9.60 -5.48 -8.10
CA VAL A 45 -8.66 -4.58 -7.43
C VAL A 45 -8.74 -3.16 -7.99
N ASP A 46 -8.82 -3.00 -9.32
CA ASP A 46 -9.00 -1.70 -9.97
C ASP A 46 -10.29 -1.02 -9.49
N GLU A 47 -11.38 -1.75 -9.34
CA GLU A 47 -12.65 -1.21 -8.82
C GLU A 47 -12.53 -0.78 -7.36
N ILE A 48 -11.96 -1.64 -6.49
CA ILE A 48 -11.76 -1.34 -5.06
C ILE A 48 -10.85 -0.13 -4.88
N LEU A 49 -9.71 -0.08 -5.57
CA LEU A 49 -8.74 1.00 -5.43
C LEU A 49 -9.25 2.31 -6.04
N THR A 50 -9.98 2.24 -7.15
CA THR A 50 -10.65 3.42 -7.74
C THR A 50 -11.66 3.98 -6.75
N PHE A 51 -12.52 3.13 -6.18
CA PHE A 51 -13.49 3.56 -5.16
C PHE A 51 -12.79 4.18 -3.95
N ALA A 52 -11.78 3.49 -3.42
CA ALA A 52 -11.02 3.95 -2.28
C ALA A 52 -10.28 5.26 -2.56
N SER A 53 -9.78 5.49 -3.77
CA SER A 53 -9.10 6.75 -4.13
C SER A 53 -10.04 7.96 -4.04
N LEU A 54 -11.29 7.80 -4.48
CA LEU A 54 -12.32 8.84 -4.44
C LEU A 54 -12.72 9.18 -2.99
N HIS A 55 -12.83 8.16 -2.15
CA HIS A 55 -13.23 8.32 -0.75
C HIS A 55 -12.06 8.68 0.18
N GLY A 56 -10.87 8.23 -0.18
CA GLY A 56 -9.65 8.28 0.62
C GLY A 56 -8.75 9.47 0.33
N ASN A 57 -9.09 10.30 -0.67
CA ASN A 57 -8.30 11.47 -1.05
C ASN A 57 -6.83 11.10 -1.33
N PHE A 58 -6.64 10.04 -2.12
CA PHE A 58 -5.34 9.60 -2.61
C PHE A 58 -5.40 9.39 -4.11
N VAL A 59 -4.25 9.43 -4.78
CA VAL A 59 -4.19 9.17 -6.21
C VAL A 59 -3.89 7.69 -6.41
N CYS A 60 -4.75 6.98 -7.15
CA CYS A 60 -4.49 5.63 -7.60
C CYS A 60 -4.17 5.65 -9.10
N ILE A 61 -3.00 5.14 -9.48
CA ILE A 61 -2.55 4.96 -10.85
C ILE A 61 -2.61 3.46 -11.11
N SER A 62 -3.58 3.00 -11.90
CA SER A 62 -3.67 1.60 -12.29
C SER A 62 -2.93 1.35 -13.62
N ASP A 63 -1.95 0.46 -13.58
CA ASP A 63 -1.28 -0.09 -14.75
C ASP A 63 -1.79 -1.51 -14.99
N ARG A 64 -2.84 -1.59 -15.80
CA ARG A 64 -3.48 -2.86 -16.16
C ARG A 64 -2.61 -3.73 -17.09
N ILE A 65 -1.52 -3.19 -17.65
CA ILE A 65 -0.59 -3.93 -18.51
C ILE A 65 0.39 -4.72 -17.64
N LEU A 66 0.86 -4.10 -16.56
CA LEU A 66 1.78 -4.69 -15.59
C LEU A 66 1.07 -5.31 -14.39
N HIS A 67 -0.26 -5.26 -14.35
CA HIS A 67 -1.09 -5.70 -13.21
C HIS A 67 -0.65 -5.04 -11.90
N GLN A 68 -0.30 -3.77 -12.01
CA GLN A 68 0.35 -3.00 -10.96
C GLN A 68 -0.46 -1.75 -10.67
N PHE A 69 -0.60 -1.41 -9.39
CA PHE A 69 -1.34 -0.25 -8.92
C PHE A 69 -0.43 0.59 -8.05
N GLN A 70 -0.20 1.83 -8.47
CA GLN A 70 0.58 2.78 -7.69
C GLN A 70 -0.37 3.73 -6.94
N ILE A 71 -0.28 3.74 -5.62
CA ILE A 71 -1.07 4.59 -4.74
C ILE A 71 -0.19 5.69 -4.18
N ILE A 72 -0.49 6.93 -4.53
CA ILE A 72 0.18 8.11 -3.98
C ILE A 72 -0.63 8.63 -2.79
N ILE A 73 0.00 8.52 -1.62
CA ILE A 73 -0.52 8.91 -0.32
C ILE A 73 0.06 10.28 0.04
N ASP A 74 -0.83 11.26 0.13
CA ASP A 74 -0.50 12.62 0.58
C ASP A 74 -0.81 12.80 2.08
N ARG A 75 -0.40 13.92 2.66
CA ARG A 75 -0.77 14.32 4.03
C ARG A 75 -2.26 14.52 4.23
N GLN A 76 -3.04 14.68 3.17
CA GLN A 76 -4.50 14.77 3.24
C GLN A 76 -5.19 13.43 2.95
N THR A 77 -4.42 12.37 2.70
CA THR A 77 -4.97 11.04 2.45
C THR A 77 -5.53 10.44 3.73
N ARG A 78 -6.71 9.83 3.59
CA ARG A 78 -7.39 9.09 4.64
C ARG A 78 -6.90 7.65 4.62
N LEU A 79 -5.89 7.40 5.44
CA LEU A 79 -5.27 6.09 5.61
C LEU A 79 -6.26 5.01 6.08
N GLU A 80 -7.32 5.39 6.79
CA GLU A 80 -8.46 4.51 7.14
C GLU A 80 -9.09 3.85 5.90
N ILE A 81 -9.28 4.61 4.82
CA ILE A 81 -9.92 4.14 3.58
C ILE A 81 -8.95 3.28 2.79
N LEU A 82 -7.67 3.67 2.76
CA LEU A 82 -6.61 2.88 2.15
C LEU A 82 -6.50 1.51 2.83
N LYS A 83 -6.53 1.47 4.16
CA LYS A 83 -6.51 0.22 4.93
C LYS A 83 -7.65 -0.70 4.54
N ASP A 84 -8.86 -0.16 4.51
CA ASP A 84 -10.05 -0.95 4.18
C ASP A 84 -9.94 -1.52 2.76
N ALA A 85 -9.47 -0.70 1.81
CA ALA A 85 -9.23 -1.14 0.44
C ALA A 85 -8.18 -2.25 0.34
N LEU A 86 -7.04 -2.09 1.01
CA LEU A 86 -5.98 -3.11 1.04
C LEU A 86 -6.47 -4.40 1.68
N LEU A 87 -7.27 -4.31 2.75
CA LEU A 87 -7.88 -5.48 3.39
C LEU A 87 -8.84 -6.18 2.43
N GLN A 88 -9.70 -5.45 1.73
CA GLN A 88 -10.60 -6.02 0.73
C GLN A 88 -9.82 -6.74 -0.38
N VAL A 89 -8.71 -6.18 -0.85
CA VAL A 89 -7.81 -6.83 -1.82
C VAL A 89 -7.20 -8.12 -1.24
N ALA A 90 -6.74 -8.12 0.01
CA ALA A 90 -6.23 -9.33 0.65
C ALA A 90 -7.31 -10.41 0.86
N TYR A 91 -8.56 -10.00 1.10
CA TYR A 91 -9.68 -10.93 1.22
C TYR A 91 -10.10 -11.54 -0.12
N LEU A 92 -10.05 -10.78 -1.23
CA LEU A 92 -10.30 -11.30 -2.58
C LEU A 92 -9.41 -12.51 -2.89
N GLU A 93 -8.11 -12.35 -2.67
CA GLU A 93 -7.16 -13.43 -2.93
C GLU A 93 -7.37 -14.65 -2.01
N ARG A 94 -7.74 -14.42 -0.75
CA ARG A 94 -8.05 -15.51 0.18
C ARG A 94 -9.23 -16.35 -0.32
N ASP A 95 -10.26 -15.72 -0.89
CA ASP A 95 -11.45 -16.41 -1.37
C ASP A 95 -11.15 -17.22 -2.65
N GLU A 96 -10.30 -16.69 -3.54
CA GLU A 96 -9.96 -17.35 -4.81
C GLU A 96 -8.90 -18.45 -4.69
N SER A 97 -7.83 -18.22 -3.91
CA SER A 97 -6.68 -19.14 -3.80
C SER A 97 -6.61 -19.92 -2.49
N GLY A 98 -7.46 -19.62 -1.49
CA GLY A 98 -7.44 -20.24 -0.17
C GLY A 98 -6.19 -19.92 0.68
N SER A 99 -5.23 -19.19 0.11
CA SER A 99 -4.01 -18.71 0.74
C SER A 99 -3.76 -17.29 0.24
N SER A 100 -3.80 -16.32 1.16
CA SER A 100 -3.42 -14.95 0.84
C SER A 100 -1.93 -14.76 1.11
N ALA A 101 -1.21 -14.30 0.09
CA ALA A 101 0.17 -13.86 0.18
C ALA A 101 0.32 -12.62 1.08
N ILE A 102 -0.75 -11.84 1.26
CA ILE A 102 -0.77 -10.68 2.15
C ILE A 102 -1.55 -10.99 3.42
N VAL A 103 -0.86 -10.92 4.55
CA VAL A 103 -1.48 -11.09 5.85
C VAL A 103 -2.24 -9.80 6.22
N PRO A 104 -3.53 -9.86 6.60
CA PRO A 104 -4.31 -8.70 7.04
C PRO A 104 -3.59 -7.88 8.13
N TYR A 105 -2.93 -8.57 9.07
CA TYR A 105 -2.12 -7.93 10.11
C TYR A 105 -0.97 -7.08 9.56
N ALA A 106 -0.34 -7.49 8.45
CA ALA A 106 0.73 -6.71 7.82
C ALA A 106 0.20 -5.42 7.18
N ILE A 107 -1.04 -5.44 6.66
CA ILE A 107 -1.72 -4.24 6.16
C ILE A 107 -2.01 -3.27 7.31
N GLU A 108 -2.52 -3.78 8.44
CA GLU A 108 -2.80 -2.95 9.62
C GLU A 108 -1.52 -2.29 10.15
N ASP A 109 -0.44 -3.05 10.26
CA ASP A 109 0.86 -2.55 10.75
C ASP A 109 1.47 -1.52 9.79
N LEU A 110 1.41 -1.79 8.47
CA LEU A 110 1.85 -0.84 7.43
C LEU A 110 1.08 0.48 7.52
N VAL A 111 -0.24 0.43 7.66
CA VAL A 111 -1.07 1.63 7.75
C VAL A 111 -0.81 2.38 9.06
N GLU A 112 -0.72 1.68 10.19
CA GLU A 112 -0.40 2.30 11.48
C GLU A 112 0.96 3.02 11.42
N ALA A 113 1.95 2.39 10.80
CA ALA A 113 3.26 2.99 10.63
C ALA A 113 3.23 4.20 9.69
N LEU A 114 2.44 4.16 8.60
CA LEU A 114 2.21 5.32 7.73
C LEU A 114 1.49 6.46 8.46
N GLU A 115 0.51 6.16 9.32
CA GLU A 115 -0.19 7.16 10.14
C GLU A 115 0.77 7.81 11.14
N ARG A 116 1.58 7.01 11.84
CA ARG A 116 2.64 7.52 12.73
C ARG A 116 3.65 8.39 12.01
N LEU A 117 4.03 7.99 10.79
CA LEU A 117 4.93 8.75 9.94
C LEU A 117 4.30 10.10 9.55
N GLN A 118 3.07 10.09 9.05
CA GLN A 118 2.32 11.30 8.68
C GLN A 118 2.18 12.27 9.86
N GLN A 119 1.80 11.78 11.05
CA GLN A 119 1.71 12.56 12.27
C GLN A 119 3.07 13.16 12.66
N SER A 120 4.13 12.36 12.65
CA SER A 120 5.48 12.83 12.97
C SER A 120 5.97 13.91 12.01
N ILE A 121 5.70 13.78 10.70
CA ILE A 121 6.05 14.80 9.71
C ILE A 121 5.21 16.07 9.91
N LEU A 122 3.93 15.94 10.27
CA LEU A 122 3.04 17.07 10.56
C LEU A 122 3.51 17.84 11.80
N GLU A 123 3.91 17.12 12.86
CA GLU A 123 4.50 17.68 14.08
C GLU A 123 5.95 18.16 13.89
N GLY A 124 6.58 17.86 12.75
CA GLY A 124 7.98 18.19 12.46
C GLY A 124 8.99 17.38 13.27
N ARG A 125 8.60 16.22 13.81
CA ARG A 125 9.46 15.27 14.52
C ARG A 125 10.33 14.45 13.55
N GLU A 126 11.35 13.80 14.09
CA GLU A 126 12.23 12.90 13.34
C GLU A 126 11.47 11.64 12.90
N THR A 127 11.58 11.31 11.61
CA THR A 127 10.78 10.26 10.95
C THR A 127 11.61 9.07 10.52
N ALA A 128 12.94 9.21 10.55
CA ALA A 128 13.89 8.21 10.10
C ALA A 128 13.74 6.87 10.83
N ALA A 129 13.33 6.89 12.10
CA ALA A 129 13.06 5.67 12.87
C ALA A 129 11.83 4.92 12.34
N ILE A 130 10.75 5.64 12.03
CA ILE A 130 9.50 5.06 11.51
C ILE A 130 9.70 4.59 10.07
N GLU A 131 10.42 5.37 9.25
CA GLU A 131 10.80 4.96 7.89
C GLU A 131 11.60 3.64 7.88
N LYS A 132 12.48 3.45 8.88
CA LYS A 132 13.22 2.19 9.07
C LYS A 132 12.33 1.03 9.51
N GLU A 133 11.38 1.28 10.41
CA GLU A 133 10.41 0.28 10.85
C GLU A 133 9.55 -0.20 9.67
N ILE A 134 9.01 0.75 8.90
CA ILE A 134 8.26 0.49 7.67
C ILE A 134 9.08 -0.33 6.66
N ALA A 135 10.35 0.04 6.45
CA ALA A 135 11.24 -0.71 5.58
C ALA A 135 11.48 -2.14 6.10
N ALA A 136 11.61 -2.33 7.42
CA ALA A 136 11.81 -3.63 8.03
C ALA A 136 10.57 -4.55 7.95
N LEU A 137 9.36 -3.98 7.90
CA LEU A 137 8.12 -4.76 7.72
C LEU A 137 7.99 -5.38 6.32
N LEU A 138 8.56 -4.73 5.30
CA LEU A 138 8.52 -5.20 3.92
C LEU A 138 9.73 -6.02 3.51
N VAL A 139 10.85 -5.90 4.22
CA VAL A 139 12.09 -6.67 4.00
C VAL A 139 12.11 -7.89 4.94
N ARG A 140 11.09 -8.74 4.85
CA ARG A 140 11.20 -10.14 5.29
C ARG A 140 11.19 -11.04 4.06
N GLU A 141 12.27 -10.92 3.28
CA GLU A 141 12.70 -11.97 2.35
C GLU A 141 13.88 -12.68 3.03
N ASP A 142 13.64 -13.88 3.56
CA ASP A 142 14.66 -14.93 3.70
C ASP A 142 14.00 -16.27 3.32
#